data_AF-A0AAE9XAD5-F1
#
_entry.id   AF-A0AAE9XAD5-F1
#
_cell.length_a   1.000
_cell.length_b   1.000
_cell.length_c   1.000
_cell.angle_alpha   90.00
_cell.angle_beta   90.00
_cell.angle_gamma   90.00
#
_symmetry.space_group_name_H-M   'P 1'
#
loop_
_entity.id
_entity.type
_entity.pdbx_description
1 polymer ?
#
loop_
_entity_poly.entity_id
_entity_poly.type
_entity_poly.pdbx_seq_one_letter_code
_entity_poly.pdbx_strand_id
1 'polypeptide(L)'
;MVRFTDTEFARFLTLYEQSGVPNRAIFIKARVFDKTFRVIKVDRSLLDYYQKLTTLYGQFRSVGVNYNQVVVALKSNFTEKKAYAMLAQLEKLTLELAAIGGEIVQLTREFQEKWSQR
;
A
#
# COMPACT_ATOMS: atom_id res chain seq x y z
N MET A 1 34.95 27.34 19.87
CA MET A 1 34.37 27.24 18.52
C MET A 1 34.52 25.79 18.07
N VAL A 2 33.42 25.08 17.78
CA VAL A 2 33.51 23.70 17.25
C VAL A 2 33.89 23.80 15.78
N ARG A 3 35.02 23.21 15.39
CA ARG A 3 35.46 23.14 13.98
C ARG A 3 35.23 21.72 13.48
N PHE A 4 34.44 21.60 12.42
CA PHE A 4 34.36 20.38 11.63
C PHE A 4 35.43 20.40 10.56
N THR A 5 35.98 19.23 10.26
CA THR A 5 36.61 18.97 8.96
C THR A 5 35.54 18.90 7.86
N ASP A 6 35.93 19.04 6.59
CA ASP A 6 34.99 19.02 5.47
C ASP A 6 34.18 17.71 5.38
N THR A 7 34.81 16.58 5.72
CA THR A 7 34.17 15.26 5.75
C THR A 7 33.15 15.13 6.88
N GLU A 8 33.47 15.64 8.08
CA GLU A 8 32.54 15.67 9.21
C GLU A 8 31.36 16.60 8.95
N PHE A 9 31.61 17.74 8.30
CA PHE A 9 30.57 18.68 7.95
C PHE A 9 29.61 18.09 6.90
N ALA A 10 30.14 17.41 5.88
CA ALA A 10 29.31 16.69 4.89
C ALA A 10 28.44 15.62 5.56
N ARG A 11 29.02 14.81 6.46
CA ARG A 11 28.27 13.80 7.21
C ARG A 11 27.19 14.41 8.10
N PHE A 12 27.49 15.54 8.75
CA PHE A 12 26.52 16.29 9.55
C PHE A 12 25.33 16.75 8.71
N LEU A 13 25.57 17.31 7.52
CA LEU A 13 24.50 17.75 6.60
C LEU A 13 23.63 16.57 6.16
N THR A 14 24.22 15.45 5.77
CA THR A 14 23.48 14.24 5.40
C THR A 14 22.58 13.75 6.55
N LEU A 15 23.10 13.73 7.78
CA LEU A 15 22.31 13.29 8.94
C LEU A 15 21.22 14.30 9.32
N TYR A 16 21.48 15.60 9.12
CA TYR A 16 20.50 16.66 9.32
C TYR A 16 19.35 16.54 8.32
N GLU A 17 19.65 16.37 7.04
CA GLU A 17 18.63 16.15 5.99
C GLU A 17 17.81 14.89 6.26
N GLN A 18 18.45 13.78 6.60
CA GLN A 18 17.78 12.53 6.95
C GLN A 18 16.91 12.64 8.22
N SER A 19 17.20 13.60 9.10
CA SER A 19 16.44 13.79 10.34
C SER A 19 15.09 14.47 10.14
N GLY A 20 14.92 15.23 9.05
CA GLY A 20 13.69 15.98 8.75
C GLY A 20 13.35 17.11 9.72
N VAL A 21 14.26 17.49 10.63
CA VAL A 21 14.01 18.55 11.62
C VAL A 21 14.16 19.95 10.99
N PRO A 22 13.35 20.94 11.41
CA PRO A 22 13.22 22.20 10.68
C PRO A 22 14.43 23.15 10.83
N ASN A 23 15.26 22.97 11.85
CA ASN A 23 16.47 23.77 12.02
C ASN A 23 17.63 22.98 12.64
N ARG A 24 18.86 23.41 12.30
CA ARG A 24 20.11 22.74 12.72
C ARG A 24 20.31 22.78 14.23
N ALA A 25 19.81 23.80 14.94
CA ALA A 25 19.96 23.92 16.38
C ALA A 25 19.19 22.83 17.14
N ILE A 26 17.98 22.48 16.70
CA ILE A 26 17.19 21.35 17.24
C ILE A 26 17.93 20.04 17.00
N PHE A 27 18.47 19.83 15.80
CA PHE A 27 19.25 18.64 15.46
C PHE A 27 20.48 18.49 16.37
N ILE A 28 21.26 19.56 16.53
CA ILE A 28 22.46 19.57 17.37
C ILE A 28 22.10 19.32 18.84
N LYS A 29 21.08 20.00 19.38
CA LYS A 29 20.60 19.76 20.75
C LYS A 29 20.19 18.29 20.95
N ALA A 30 19.47 17.71 20.00
CA ALA A 30 19.07 16.30 20.08
C ALA A 30 20.26 15.33 20.08
N ARG A 31 21.33 15.64 19.32
CA ARG A 31 22.55 14.82 19.24
C ARG A 31 23.49 14.99 20.43
N VAL A 32 23.59 16.20 20.99
CA VAL A 32 24.47 16.50 22.13
C VAL A 32 23.88 16.03 23.45
N PHE A 33 22.55 16.08 23.61
CA PHE A 33 21.86 15.68 24.85
C PHE A 33 21.32 14.25 24.82
N ASP A 34 21.98 13.37 24.06
CA ASP A 34 21.83 11.91 24.04
C ASP A 34 20.38 11.37 24.00
N LYS A 35 19.46 12.12 23.36
CA LYS A 35 18.16 11.57 23.02
C LYS A 35 18.37 10.58 21.89
N THR A 36 18.03 9.32 22.12
CA THR A 36 18.14 8.22 21.14
C THR A 36 17.41 8.59 19.84
N PHE A 37 18.18 9.10 18.87
CA PHE A 37 17.63 9.52 17.59
C PHE A 37 17.67 8.34 16.62
N ARG A 38 16.55 7.63 16.50
CA ARG A 38 16.37 6.56 15.52
C ARG A 38 15.80 7.17 14.23
N VAL A 39 16.61 7.25 13.18
CA VAL A 39 16.13 7.55 11.83
C VAL A 39 15.49 6.29 11.26
N ILE A 40 14.17 6.27 11.15
CA ILE A 40 13.45 5.21 10.44
C ILE A 40 13.28 5.70 9.00
N LYS A 41 14.04 5.12 8.06
CA LYS A 41 13.81 5.32 6.63
C LYS A 41 12.60 4.47 6.24
N VAL A 42 11.44 5.09 6.15
CA VAL A 42 10.24 4.43 5.62
C VAL A 42 10.31 4.49 4.10
N ASP A 43 10.33 3.33 3.45
CA ASP A 43 10.14 3.30 2.00
C ASP A 43 8.68 3.64 1.69
N ARG A 44 8.47 4.90 1.30
CA ARG A 44 7.14 5.43 0.98
C ARG A 44 6.50 4.68 -0.20
N SER A 45 7.31 4.20 -1.15
CA SER A 45 6.78 3.45 -2.29
C SER A 45 6.25 2.08 -1.89
N LEU A 46 6.92 1.41 -0.95
CA LEU A 46 6.45 0.14 -0.38
C LEU A 46 5.17 0.35 0.44
N LEU A 47 5.11 1.41 1.25
CA LEU A 47 3.92 1.72 2.05
C LEU A 47 2.70 2.01 1.17
N ASP A 48 2.87 2.84 0.14
CA ASP A 48 1.79 3.19 -0.79
C ASP A 48 1.30 1.94 -1.56
N TYR A 49 2.21 1.05 -1.94
CA TYR A 49 1.86 -0.23 -2.56
C TYR A 49 1.02 -1.10 -1.62
N TYR A 50 1.47 -1.33 -0.38
CA TYR A 50 0.73 -2.16 0.58
C TYR A 50 -0.65 -1.59 0.91
N GLN A 51 -0.77 -0.26 1.05
CA GLN A 51 -2.06 0.38 1.28
C GLN A 51 -3.03 0.11 0.13
N LYS A 52 -2.61 0.37 -1.12
CA LYS A 52 -3.43 0.12 -2.31
C LYS A 52 -3.80 -1.36 -2.46
N LEU A 53 -2.85 -2.26 -2.27
CA LEU A 53 -3.08 -3.70 -2.35
C LEU A 53 -4.09 -4.17 -1.31
N THR A 54 -3.98 -3.67 -0.07
CA THR A 54 -4.91 -4.02 1.01
C THR A 54 -6.33 -3.57 0.69
N THR A 55 -6.50 -2.35 0.13
CA THR A 55 -7.81 -1.85 -0.29
C THR A 55 -8.41 -2.71 -1.40
N LEU A 56 -7.66 -3.01 -2.46
CA LEU A 56 -8.12 -3.86 -3.57
C LEU A 56 -8.50 -5.26 -3.09
N TYR A 57 -7.69 -5.86 -2.21
CA TYR A 57 -7.98 -7.18 -1.65
C TYR A 57 -9.26 -7.17 -0.81
N GLY A 58 -9.52 -6.09 -0.06
CA GLY A 58 -10.77 -5.90 0.67
C GLY A 58 -11.98 -5.85 -0.26
N GLN A 59 -11.87 -5.12 -1.38
CA GLN A 59 -12.92 -5.06 -2.40
C GLN A 59 -13.15 -6.43 -3.05
N PHE A 60 -12.07 -7.11 -3.49
CA PHE A 60 -12.14 -8.44 -4.09
C PHE A 60 -12.84 -9.44 -3.17
N ARG A 61 -12.48 -9.46 -1.88
CA ARG A 61 -13.12 -10.33 -0.88
C ARG A 61 -14.60 -10.01 -0.71
N SER A 62 -14.97 -8.73 -0.66
CA SER A 62 -16.37 -8.30 -0.54
C SER A 62 -17.22 -8.82 -1.70
N VAL A 63 -16.75 -8.65 -2.94
CA VAL A 63 -17.42 -9.16 -4.14
C VAL A 63 -17.48 -10.69 -4.11
N GLY A 64 -16.41 -11.36 -3.66
CA GLY A 64 -16.37 -12.82 -3.51
C GLY A 64 -17.42 -13.36 -2.52
N VAL A 65 -17.69 -12.65 -1.42
CA VAL A 65 -18.76 -13.02 -0.48
C VAL A 65 -20.13 -12.92 -1.17
N ASN A 66 -20.38 -11.84 -1.91
CA ASN A 66 -21.64 -11.66 -2.65
C ASN A 66 -21.80 -12.73 -3.75
N TYR A 67 -20.71 -13.06 -4.45
CA TYR A 67 -20.69 -14.12 -5.45
C TYR A 67 -21.11 -15.46 -4.84
N ASN A 68 -20.50 -15.83 -3.71
CA ASN A 68 -20.82 -17.07 -3.02
C ASN A 68 -22.28 -17.13 -2.57
N GLN A 69 -22.84 -16.01 -2.08
CA GLN A 69 -24.25 -15.93 -1.72
C GLN A 69 -25.17 -16.22 -2.92
N VAL A 70 -24.86 -15.65 -4.09
CA VAL A 70 -25.65 -15.87 -5.31
C VAL A 70 -25.54 -17.33 -5.77
N VAL A 71 -24.36 -17.95 -5.71
CA VAL A 71 -24.17 -19.38 -6.04
C VAL A 71 -24.93 -20.31 -5.10
N VAL A 72 -24.82 -20.07 -3.78
CA VAL A 72 -25.55 -20.86 -2.77
C VAL A 72 -27.05 -20.72 -2.97
N ALA A 73 -27.51 -19.49 -3.23
CA ALA A 73 -28.90 -19.25 -3.54
C ALA A 73 -29.29 -20.04 -4.80
N LEU A 74 -28.60 -19.88 -5.94
CA LEU A 74 -28.81 -20.60 -7.21
C LEU A 74 -28.97 -22.13 -7.07
N LYS A 75 -28.29 -22.73 -6.09
CA LYS A 75 -28.40 -24.17 -5.78
C LYS A 75 -29.75 -24.58 -5.15
N SER A 76 -30.55 -23.62 -4.68
CA SER A 76 -31.87 -23.82 -4.09
C SER A 76 -32.97 -23.84 -5.16
N ASN A 77 -34.11 -24.48 -4.88
CA ASN A 77 -35.24 -24.54 -5.84
C ASN A 77 -35.82 -23.15 -6.13
N PHE A 78 -35.81 -22.72 -7.39
CA PHE A 78 -36.40 -21.46 -7.85
C PHE A 78 -37.44 -21.63 -8.96
N THR A 79 -38.24 -20.58 -9.12
CA THR A 79 -38.94 -20.32 -10.38
C THR A 79 -37.95 -19.83 -11.44
N GLU A 80 -38.24 -20.12 -12.71
CA GLU A 80 -37.38 -19.78 -13.86
C GLU A 80 -37.00 -18.29 -13.89
N LYS A 81 -37.96 -17.39 -13.64
CA LYS A 81 -37.71 -15.93 -13.59
C LYS A 81 -36.71 -15.53 -12.51
N LYS A 82 -36.71 -16.18 -11.34
CA LYS A 82 -35.73 -15.93 -10.28
C LYS A 82 -34.35 -16.45 -10.69
N ALA A 83 -34.28 -17.65 -11.27
CA ALA A 83 -33.02 -18.22 -11.75
C ALA A 83 -32.33 -17.29 -12.78
N TYR A 84 -33.07 -16.77 -13.76
CA TYR A 84 -32.53 -15.80 -14.74
C TYR A 84 -31.97 -14.54 -14.08
N ALA A 85 -32.70 -13.95 -13.12
CA ALA A 85 -32.21 -12.76 -12.41
C ALA A 85 -30.93 -13.04 -11.62
N MET A 86 -30.82 -14.21 -10.98
CA MET A 86 -29.63 -14.60 -10.23
C MET A 86 -28.44 -14.92 -11.13
N LEU A 87 -28.65 -15.50 -12.31
CA LEU A 87 -27.59 -15.70 -13.31
C LEU A 87 -27.03 -14.37 -13.81
N ALA A 88 -27.88 -13.40 -14.13
CA ALA A 88 -27.44 -12.06 -14.54
C ALA A 88 -26.63 -11.37 -13.42
N GLN A 89 -27.04 -11.55 -12.16
CA GLN A 89 -26.29 -11.04 -11.01
C GLN A 89 -24.93 -11.73 -10.86
N LEU A 90 -24.87 -13.05 -11.08
CA LEU A 90 -23.63 -13.83 -11.01
C LEU A 90 -22.64 -13.39 -12.09
N GLU A 91 -23.10 -13.19 -13.32
CA GLU A 91 -22.29 -12.68 -14.43
C GLU A 91 -21.67 -11.31 -14.07
N LYS A 92 -22.49 -10.39 -13.55
CA LYS A 92 -22.01 -9.08 -13.10
C LYS A 92 -20.91 -9.19 -12.04
N LEU A 93 -21.11 -10.03 -11.02
CA LEU A 93 -20.12 -10.23 -9.95
C LEU A 93 -18.84 -10.90 -10.48
N THR A 94 -18.95 -11.75 -11.49
CA THR A 94 -17.80 -12.37 -12.16
C THR A 94 -16.95 -11.32 -12.86
N LEU A 95 -17.59 -10.42 -13.61
CA LEU A 95 -16.91 -9.31 -14.30
C LEU A 95 -16.23 -8.37 -13.29
N GLU A 96 -16.88 -8.08 -12.17
CA GLU A 96 -16.32 -7.24 -11.11
C GLU A 96 -15.10 -7.89 -10.44
N LEU A 97 -15.15 -9.20 -10.16
CA LEU A 97 -13.99 -9.96 -9.67
C LEU A 97 -12.82 -9.93 -10.68
N ALA A 98 -13.12 -10.11 -11.96
CA ALA A 98 -12.09 -10.07 -13.01
C ALA A 98 -11.44 -8.68 -13.13
N ALA A 99 -12.24 -7.61 -13.03
CA ALA A 99 -11.74 -6.24 -13.06
C ALA A 99 -10.81 -5.94 -11.87
N ILE A 100 -11.26 -6.21 -10.64
CA ILE A 100 -10.45 -5.99 -9.43
C ILE A 100 -9.20 -6.88 -9.45
N GLY A 101 -9.32 -8.13 -9.91
CA GLY A 101 -8.18 -9.03 -10.09
C GLY A 101 -7.16 -8.48 -11.09
N GLY A 102 -7.62 -7.88 -12.19
CA GLY A 102 -6.78 -7.18 -13.16
C GLY A 102 -6.04 -5.99 -12.54
N GLU A 103 -6.72 -5.17 -11.74
CA GLU A 103 -6.11 -4.04 -11.02
C GLU A 103 -5.02 -4.50 -10.04
N ILE A 104 -5.24 -5.60 -9.32
CA ILE A 104 -4.24 -6.18 -8.41
C ILE A 104 -2.99 -6.61 -9.18
N VAL A 105 -3.15 -7.30 -10.31
CA VAL A 105 -2.03 -7.73 -11.16
C VAL A 105 -1.27 -6.53 -11.69
N GLN A 106 -1.97 -5.51 -12.18
CA GLN A 106 -1.37 -4.31 -12.73
C GLN A 106 -0.58 -3.53 -11.66
N LEU A 107 -1.18 -3.30 -10.49
CA LEU A 107 -0.51 -2.68 -9.35
C LEU A 107 0.78 -3.41 -8.97
N THR A 108 0.73 -4.75 -8.96
CA THR A 108 1.89 -5.59 -8.63
C THR A 108 2.99 -5.48 -9.68
N ARG A 109 2.65 -5.46 -10.97
CA ARG A 109 3.61 -5.27 -12.07
C ARG A 109 4.29 -3.90 -12.00
N GLU A 110 3.51 -2.83 -11.83
CA GLU A 110 4.06 -1.47 -11.70
C GLU A 110 5.02 -1.34 -10.51
N PHE A 111 4.70 -2.00 -9.39
CA PHE A 111 5.60 -2.03 -8.24
C PHE A 111 6.89 -2.81 -8.55
N GLN A 112 6.79 -3.98 -9.19
CA GLN A 112 7.94 -4.78 -9.59
C GLN A 112 8.87 -4.03 -10.56
N GLU A 113 8.33 -3.33 -11.55
CA GLU A 113 9.10 -2.51 -12.49
C GLU A 113 9.83 -1.36 -11.81
N LYS A 114 9.15 -0.65 -10.88
CA LYS A 114 9.78 0.43 -10.12
C LYS A 114 10.84 -0.09 -9.16
N TRP A 115 10.68 -1.30 -8.63
CA TRP A 115 11.63 -1.92 -7.72
C TRP A 115 12.85 -2.47 -8.45
N SER A 116 12.70 -3.01 -9.67
CA SER A 116 13.81 -3.55 -10.46
C SER A 116 14.70 -2.46 -11.08
N GLN A 117 14.21 -1.22 -11.18
CA GLN A 117 14.98 -0.05 -11.65
C GLN A 117 15.78 0.65 -10.55
N ARG A 118 15.68 0.21 -9.28
CA ARG A 118 16.47 0.71 -8.15
C ARG A 118 17.71 -0.15 -7.92
#